data_AF-A0A351H9J0-F1
#
_entry.id   AF-A0A351H9J0-F1
#
_cell.length_a   1.000
_cell.length_b   1.000
_cell.length_c   1.000
_cell.angle_alpha   90.00
_cell.angle_beta   90.00
_cell.angle_gamma   90.00
#
_symmetry.space_group_name_H-M   'P 1'
#
loop_
_entity.id
_entity.type
_entity.pdbx_description
1 polymer ?
#
loop_
_entity_poly.entity_id
_entity_poly.type
_entity_poly.pdbx_seq_one_letter_code
_entity_poly.pdbx_strand_id
1 'polypeptide(L)'
;MSDLKRTPLYSEHVRLKGKLVDFAGWEMPLQFDSIINEHNLVRKEAGLFDVSHMGEIEIVGPDAIRFSDYLITNSVSSLKNGAIVYSPMCNENGGIVDDVLVYRIGNGKVMFVVNASNKDKDFEWITKNKGAFDVQIKDASDDFAQ
;
A
#
# COMPACT_ATOMS: atom_id res chain seq x y z
N MET A 1 18.54 13.04 -14.87
CA MET A 1 18.33 11.80 -14.09
C MET A 1 17.53 12.25 -12.89
N SER A 2 16.27 11.83 -12.78
CA SER A 2 15.46 12.19 -11.62
C SER A 2 16.06 11.53 -10.38
N ASP A 3 16.22 12.28 -9.30
CA ASP A 3 16.64 11.72 -8.02
C ASP A 3 15.57 10.72 -7.55
N LEU A 4 15.97 9.47 -7.31
CA LEU A 4 15.08 8.42 -6.81
C LEU A 4 14.60 8.78 -5.39
N LYS A 5 13.36 8.41 -5.08
CA LYS A 5 12.81 8.51 -3.72
C LYS A 5 13.55 7.54 -2.78
N ARG A 6 13.60 7.86 -1.49
CA ARG A 6 14.32 7.09 -0.47
C ARG A 6 13.44 6.90 0.75
N THR A 7 13.33 5.68 1.23
CA THR A 7 12.61 5.37 2.46
C THR A 7 13.37 5.91 3.68
N PRO A 8 12.71 6.06 4.84
CA PRO A 8 13.38 6.43 6.09
C PRO A 8 14.51 5.46 6.49
N LEU A 9 14.47 4.23 6.00
CA LEU A 9 15.47 3.18 6.26
C LEU A 9 16.62 3.15 5.24
N TYR A 10 16.65 4.06 4.27
CA TYR A 10 17.71 4.14 3.25
C TYR A 10 19.13 4.10 3.85
N SER A 11 19.37 4.87 4.92
CA SER A 11 20.68 4.93 5.56
C SER A 11 21.10 3.57 6.13
N GLU A 12 20.16 2.78 6.64
CA GLU A 12 20.38 1.42 7.11
C GLU A 12 20.64 0.47 5.94
N HIS A 13 19.97 0.64 4.81
CA HIS A 13 20.24 -0.16 3.61
C HIS A 13 21.69 0.01 3.14
N VAL A 14 22.17 1.25 3.09
CA VAL A 14 23.56 1.57 2.72
C VAL A 14 24.53 1.02 3.76
N ARG A 15 24.24 1.18 5.06
CA ARG A 15 25.08 0.67 6.16
C ARG A 15 25.23 -0.85 6.09
N LEU A 16 24.16 -1.56 5.75
CA LEU A 16 24.13 -3.01 5.56
C LEU A 16 24.66 -3.46 4.19
N LYS A 17 25.13 -2.54 3.35
CA LYS A 17 25.69 -2.79 2.01
C LYS A 17 24.70 -3.47 1.06
N GLY A 18 23.42 -3.11 1.18
CA GLY A 18 22.39 -3.57 0.24
C GLY A 18 22.72 -3.16 -1.19
N LYS A 19 22.45 -4.05 -2.14
CA LYS A 19 22.54 -3.75 -3.58
C LYS A 19 21.31 -2.97 -3.99
N LEU A 20 21.42 -1.65 -4.03
CA LEU A 20 20.29 -0.76 -4.34
C LEU A 20 19.98 -0.72 -5.83
N VAL A 21 18.69 -0.67 -6.17
CA VAL A 21 18.16 -0.59 -7.53
C VAL A 21 16.99 0.39 -7.58
N ASP A 22 16.65 0.86 -8.79
CA ASP A 22 15.40 1.57 -9.04
C ASP A 22 14.23 0.57 -9.02
N PHE A 23 13.34 0.73 -8.05
CA PHE A 23 12.09 0.01 -7.96
C PHE A 23 10.94 1.02 -7.86
N ALA A 24 10.19 1.18 -8.94
CA ALA A 24 9.06 2.12 -9.01
C ALA A 24 9.44 3.57 -8.63
N GLY A 25 10.65 4.02 -8.98
CA GLY A 25 11.13 5.36 -8.64
C GLY A 25 11.71 5.48 -7.23
N TRP A 26 11.87 4.36 -6.51
CA TRP A 26 12.49 4.29 -5.19
C TRP A 26 13.85 3.60 -5.25
N GLU A 27 14.80 4.06 -4.43
CA GLU A 27 16.12 3.46 -4.26
C GLU A 27 16.06 2.34 -3.19
N MET A 28 15.72 1.12 -3.63
CA MET A 28 15.42 -0.03 -2.75
C MET A 28 16.49 -1.14 -2.83
N PRO A 29 16.75 -1.89 -1.75
CA PRO A 29 17.68 -3.01 -1.78
C PRO A 29 17.09 -4.22 -2.52
N LEU A 30 17.75 -4.65 -3.60
CA LEU A 30 17.45 -5.91 -4.29
C LEU A 30 17.83 -7.13 -3.44
N GLN A 31 18.94 -7.03 -2.70
CA GLN A 31 19.48 -8.04 -1.79
C GLN A 31 20.55 -7.41 -0.89
N PHE A 32 20.82 -8.02 0.25
CA PHE A 32 21.92 -7.71 1.17
C PHE A 32 23.04 -8.76 1.13
N ASP A 33 22.68 -10.03 0.97
CA ASP A 33 23.63 -11.15 0.86
C ASP A 33 23.45 -11.84 -0.50
N SER A 34 22.45 -12.71 -0.61
CA SER A 34 22.02 -13.30 -1.87
C SER A 34 20.53 -13.58 -1.84
N ILE A 35 19.87 -13.45 -3.00
CA ILE A 35 18.43 -13.73 -3.15
C ILE A 35 18.08 -15.12 -2.61
N ILE A 36 18.92 -16.13 -2.88
CA ILE A 36 18.69 -17.51 -2.43
C ILE A 36 18.81 -17.62 -0.91
N ASN A 37 19.83 -16.97 -0.29
CA ASN A 37 20.00 -17.06 1.15
C ASN A 37 18.89 -16.32 1.90
N GLU A 38 18.54 -15.10 1.46
CA GLU A 38 17.44 -14.32 2.04
C GLU A 38 16.10 -15.05 1.92
N HIS A 39 15.82 -15.68 0.77
CA HIS A 39 14.65 -16.55 0.62
C HIS A 39 14.66 -17.71 1.62
N ASN A 40 15.80 -18.38 1.79
CA ASN A 40 15.93 -19.49 2.73
C ASN A 40 15.73 -19.04 4.18
N LEU A 41 16.21 -17.85 4.56
CA LEU A 41 15.99 -17.28 5.89
C LEU A 41 14.50 -17.04 6.16
N VAL A 42 13.76 -16.48 5.20
CA VAL A 42 12.29 -16.34 5.33
C VAL A 42 11.59 -17.70 5.50
N ARG A 43 12.08 -18.74 4.82
CA ARG A 43 11.46 -20.08 4.86
C ARG A 43 11.78 -20.87 6.12
N LYS A 44 12.94 -20.65 6.72
CA LYS A 44 13.47 -21.47 7.83
C LYS A 44 13.49 -20.73 9.16
N GLU A 45 13.53 -19.41 9.13
CA GLU A 45 13.70 -18.53 10.28
C GLU A 45 12.79 -17.30 10.15
N ALA A 46 13.36 -16.12 9.91
CA ALA A 46 12.64 -14.88 9.70
C ALA A 46 13.34 -14.03 8.62
N GLY A 47 12.56 -13.19 7.93
CA GLY A 47 13.08 -12.13 7.07
C GLY A 47 12.46 -10.79 7.43
N LEU A 48 13.27 -9.75 7.39
CA LEU A 48 12.85 -8.37 7.59
C LEU A 48 12.92 -7.65 6.24
N PHE A 49 11.81 -7.04 5.84
CA PHE A 49 11.70 -6.32 4.59
C PHE A 49 11.35 -4.88 4.88
N ASP A 50 12.03 -3.96 4.21
CA ASP A 50 11.54 -2.59 4.08
C ASP A 50 10.52 -2.53 2.94
N VAL A 51 9.26 -2.27 3.29
CA VAL A 51 8.14 -2.09 2.35
C VAL A 51 7.54 -0.68 2.42
N SER A 52 8.30 0.29 2.98
CA SER A 52 7.92 1.68 3.14
C SER A 52 7.53 2.43 1.85
N HIS A 53 7.99 1.94 0.71
CA HIS A 53 7.67 2.50 -0.60
C HIS A 53 6.20 2.29 -1.03
N MET A 54 5.46 1.41 -0.36
CA MET A 54 4.01 1.21 -0.56
C MET A 54 3.23 2.47 -0.17
N GLY A 55 2.05 2.67 -0.76
CA GLY A 55 1.20 3.82 -0.44
C GLY A 55 0.11 3.49 0.57
N GLU A 56 -0.23 4.46 1.43
CA GLU A 56 -1.32 4.39 2.39
C GLU A 56 -2.37 5.46 2.10
N ILE A 57 -3.58 5.04 1.73
CA ILE A 57 -4.72 5.93 1.47
C ILE A 57 -5.77 5.72 2.54
N GLU A 58 -6.08 6.78 3.28
CA GLU A 58 -7.04 6.77 4.36
C GLU A 58 -8.40 7.31 3.90
N ILE A 59 -9.46 6.58 4.26
CA ILE A 59 -10.86 6.97 4.02
C ILE A 59 -11.57 7.06 5.36
N VAL A 60 -12.07 8.24 5.71
CA VAL A 60 -12.76 8.51 6.99
C VAL A 60 -14.12 9.13 6.75
N GLY A 61 -15.16 8.62 7.40
CA GLY A 61 -16.47 9.24 7.40
C GLY A 61 -17.60 8.24 7.63
N PRO A 62 -18.85 8.72 7.74
CA PRO A 62 -20.02 7.86 7.92
C PRO A 62 -20.15 6.78 6.84
N ASP A 63 -19.75 7.10 5.61
CA ASP A 63 -19.85 6.19 4.46
C ASP A 63 -18.56 5.41 4.16
N ALA A 64 -17.50 5.50 4.98
CA ALA A 64 -16.17 4.94 4.65
C ALA A 64 -16.22 3.46 4.26
N ILE A 65 -16.97 2.64 5.01
CA ILE A 65 -17.14 1.21 4.73
C ILE A 65 -17.91 0.99 3.43
N ARG A 66 -19.05 1.68 3.24
CA ARG A 66 -19.87 1.54 2.03
C ARG A 66 -19.12 1.97 0.78
N PHE A 67 -18.36 3.05 0.88
CA PHE A 67 -17.54 3.54 -0.21
C PHE A 67 -16.40 2.57 -0.54
N SER A 68 -15.79 1.97 0.48
CA SER A 68 -14.74 0.97 0.29
C SER A 68 -15.26 -0.30 -0.38
N ASP A 69 -16.45 -0.80 0.04
CA ASP A 69 -17.16 -1.91 -0.62
C ASP A 69 -17.54 -1.59 -2.07
N TYR A 70 -17.79 -0.32 -2.39
CA TYR A 70 -18.08 0.11 -3.76
C TYR A 70 -16.83 0.07 -4.65
N LEU A 71 -15.64 0.36 -4.10
CA LEU A 71 -14.38 0.42 -4.85
C LEU A 71 -13.79 -0.95 -5.15
N ILE A 72 -13.92 -1.91 -4.22
CA ILE A 72 -13.21 -3.19 -4.31
C ILE A 72 -14.16 -4.34 -4.65
N THR A 73 -13.62 -5.44 -5.18
CA THR A 73 -14.43 -6.62 -5.51
C THR A 73 -14.76 -7.51 -4.31
N ASN A 74 -14.14 -7.27 -3.15
CA ASN A 74 -14.36 -7.99 -1.90
C ASN A 74 -15.17 -7.15 -0.89
N SER A 75 -15.35 -7.60 0.35
CA SER A 75 -16.23 -6.94 1.32
C SER A 75 -15.51 -6.50 2.60
N VAL A 76 -15.35 -5.18 2.76
CA VAL A 76 -14.94 -4.51 3.99
C VAL A 76 -16.07 -4.51 5.03
N SER A 77 -17.33 -4.43 4.61
CA SER A 77 -18.48 -4.49 5.55
C SER A 77 -18.57 -5.80 6.33
N SER A 78 -18.10 -6.90 5.74
CA SER A 78 -18.02 -8.21 6.40
C SER A 78 -16.92 -8.29 7.49
N LEU A 79 -15.95 -7.39 7.46
CA LEU A 79 -14.82 -7.38 8.39
C LEU A 79 -15.21 -6.86 9.77
N LYS A 80 -14.54 -7.37 10.81
CA LYS A 80 -14.53 -6.73 12.13
C LYS A 80 -13.54 -5.55 12.12
N ASN A 81 -13.69 -4.61 13.05
CA ASN A 81 -12.67 -3.58 13.25
C ASN A 81 -11.32 -4.25 13.62
N GLY A 82 -10.23 -3.72 13.07
CA GLY A 82 -8.88 -4.27 13.15
C GLY A 82 -8.57 -5.39 12.13
N ALA A 83 -9.54 -5.83 11.32
CA ALA A 83 -9.32 -6.85 10.30
C ALA A 83 -8.98 -6.24 8.93
N ILE A 84 -8.43 -7.08 8.06
CA ILE A 84 -7.92 -6.75 6.73
C ILE A 84 -8.51 -7.70 5.70
N VAL A 85 -8.65 -7.22 4.46
CA VAL A 85 -8.97 -8.06 3.31
C VAL A 85 -8.08 -7.72 2.11
N TYR A 86 -7.67 -8.73 1.37
CA TYR A 86 -7.07 -8.57 0.05
C TYR A 86 -8.16 -8.50 -1.01
N SER A 87 -8.05 -7.54 -1.93
CA SER A 87 -9.00 -7.40 -3.02
C SER A 87 -8.39 -6.73 -4.25
N PRO A 88 -8.76 -7.17 -5.46
CA PRO A 88 -8.72 -6.30 -6.62
C PRO A 88 -9.60 -5.06 -6.43
N MET A 89 -9.15 -3.93 -6.97
CA MET A 89 -9.93 -2.73 -7.27
C MET A 89 -10.04 -2.62 -8.79
N CYS A 90 -11.26 -2.56 -9.33
CA CYS A 90 -11.50 -2.65 -10.78
C CYS A 90 -12.12 -1.37 -11.35
N ASN A 91 -11.91 -1.14 -12.64
CA ASN A 91 -12.60 -0.11 -13.41
C ASN A 91 -13.97 -0.60 -13.91
N GLU A 92 -14.70 0.29 -14.57
CA GLU A 92 -16.08 0.05 -15.03
C GLU A 92 -16.20 -1.08 -16.06
N ASN A 93 -15.10 -1.43 -16.74
CA ASN A 93 -15.03 -2.52 -17.70
C ASN A 93 -14.55 -3.84 -17.07
N GLY A 94 -14.35 -3.87 -15.75
CA GLY A 94 -13.84 -5.04 -15.02
C GLY A 94 -12.33 -5.26 -15.14
N GLY A 95 -11.59 -4.33 -15.74
CA GLY A 95 -10.12 -4.35 -15.73
C GLY A 95 -9.58 -3.95 -14.36
N ILE A 96 -8.53 -4.63 -13.89
CA ILE A 96 -7.92 -4.36 -12.59
C ILE A 96 -7.16 -3.03 -12.65
N VAL A 97 -7.51 -2.12 -11.73
CA VAL A 97 -6.78 -0.89 -11.47
C VAL A 97 -5.55 -1.20 -10.62
N ASP A 98 -5.74 -1.87 -9.48
CA ASP A 98 -4.66 -2.39 -8.63
C ASP A 98 -5.16 -3.56 -7.77
N ASP A 99 -4.24 -4.32 -7.18
CA ASP A 99 -4.54 -5.22 -6.06
C ASP A 99 -4.16 -4.54 -4.74
N VAL A 100 -5.09 -4.56 -3.78
CA VAL A 100 -4.95 -3.76 -2.56
C VAL A 100 -5.22 -4.59 -1.30
N LEU A 101 -4.62 -4.15 -0.20
CA LEU A 101 -4.99 -4.57 1.14
C LEU A 101 -5.83 -3.49 1.80
N VAL A 102 -7.01 -3.85 2.29
CA VAL A 102 -7.96 -2.89 2.89
C VAL A 102 -8.21 -3.25 4.34
N TYR A 103 -7.80 -2.36 5.23
CA TYR A 103 -7.97 -2.48 6.68
C TYR A 103 -9.23 -1.74 7.14
N ARG A 104 -10.14 -2.46 7.81
CA ARG A 104 -11.21 -1.81 8.57
C ARG A 104 -10.66 -1.41 9.93
N ILE A 105 -10.11 -0.21 10.06
CA ILE A 105 -9.51 0.26 11.31
C ILE A 105 -10.57 0.37 12.43
N GLY A 106 -11.72 0.95 12.12
CA GLY A 106 -12.81 1.21 13.07
C GLY A 106 -13.17 2.70 13.16
N ASN A 107 -14.21 3.04 13.92
CA ASN A 107 -14.68 4.43 14.10
C ASN A 107 -14.91 5.20 12.77
N GLY A 108 -15.40 4.51 11.73
CA GLY A 108 -15.61 5.12 10.41
C GLY A 108 -14.32 5.35 9.61
N LYS A 109 -13.20 4.70 9.95
CA LYS A 109 -11.92 4.77 9.25
C LYS A 109 -11.57 3.44 8.57
N VAL A 110 -11.15 3.54 7.32
CA VAL A 110 -10.63 2.45 6.47
C VAL A 110 -9.29 2.89 5.89
N MET A 111 -8.34 1.97 5.74
CA MET A 111 -7.03 2.26 5.13
C MET A 111 -6.75 1.28 4.00
N PHE A 112 -6.42 1.81 2.84
CA PHE A 112 -5.96 1.08 1.67
C PHE A 112 -4.44 1.12 1.63
N VAL A 113 -3.81 -0.03 1.55
CA VAL A 113 -2.38 -0.16 1.24
C VAL A 113 -2.27 -0.58 -0.23
N VAL A 114 -1.61 0.26 -1.03
CA VAL A 114 -1.54 0.17 -2.51
C VAL A 114 -0.11 0.03 -3.00
N ASN A 115 0.08 -0.48 -4.21
CA ASN A 115 1.41 -0.67 -4.78
C ASN A 115 2.11 0.68 -5.03
N ALA A 116 3.42 0.73 -4.78
CA ALA A 116 4.24 1.96 -4.90
C ALA A 116 4.11 2.67 -6.25
N SER A 117 4.17 1.91 -7.35
CA SER A 117 4.06 2.46 -8.72
C SER A 117 2.66 2.99 -9.04
N ASN A 118 1.65 2.57 -8.30
CA ASN A 118 0.24 2.85 -8.54
C ASN A 118 -0.33 3.89 -7.58
N LYS A 119 0.42 4.32 -6.56
CA LYS A 119 -0.09 5.21 -5.49
C LYS A 119 -0.87 6.42 -6.04
N ASP A 120 -0.26 7.21 -6.90
CA ASP A 120 -0.88 8.45 -7.40
C ASP A 120 -2.13 8.12 -8.26
N LYS A 121 -2.02 7.11 -9.13
CA LYS A 121 -3.13 6.61 -9.96
C LYS A 121 -4.30 6.11 -9.10
N ASP A 122 -4.01 5.38 -8.04
CA ASP A 122 -5.00 4.79 -7.15
C ASP A 122 -5.66 5.85 -6.28
N PHE A 123 -4.89 6.81 -5.78
CA PHE A 123 -5.42 7.96 -5.05
C PHE A 123 -6.36 8.80 -5.92
N GLU A 124 -5.97 9.07 -7.17
CA GLU A 124 -6.82 9.75 -8.14
C GLU A 124 -8.08 8.94 -8.46
N TRP A 125 -7.94 7.62 -8.66
CA TRP A 125 -9.05 6.72 -8.95
C TRP A 125 -10.07 6.71 -7.81
N ILE A 126 -9.62 6.53 -6.57
CA ILE A 126 -10.46 6.55 -5.37
C ILE A 126 -11.14 7.92 -5.24
N THR A 127 -10.38 9.01 -5.36
CA THR A 127 -10.92 10.37 -5.23
C THR A 127 -11.98 10.68 -6.28
N LYS A 128 -11.74 10.31 -7.54
CA LYS A 128 -12.69 10.49 -8.65
C LYS A 128 -14.01 9.74 -8.42
N ASN A 129 -13.95 8.57 -7.79
CA ASN A 129 -15.10 7.71 -7.54
C ASN A 129 -15.90 8.07 -6.27
N LYS A 130 -15.47 9.07 -5.49
CA LYS A 130 -16.13 9.51 -4.25
C LYS A 130 -17.62 9.81 -4.41
N GLY A 131 -18.03 10.38 -5.55
CA GLY A 131 -19.44 10.68 -5.83
C GLY A 131 -20.14 11.42 -4.68
N ALA A 132 -21.22 10.84 -4.16
CA ALA A 132 -22.03 11.39 -3.08
C ALA A 132 -21.73 10.79 -1.69
N PHE A 133 -20.70 9.95 -1.55
CA PHE A 133 -20.35 9.35 -0.27
C PHE A 133 -19.80 10.40 0.70
N ASP A 134 -20.30 10.41 1.93
CA ASP A 134 -19.81 11.30 3.00
C ASP A 134 -18.51 10.74 3.61
N VAL A 135 -17.40 11.05 2.93
CA VAL A 135 -16.05 10.62 3.30
C VAL A 135 -15.02 11.71 3.02
N GLN A 136 -13.96 11.72 3.82
CA GLN A 136 -12.69 12.38 3.56
C GLN A 136 -11.69 11.33 3.09
N ILE A 137 -10.91 11.67 2.07
CA ILE A 137 -9.90 10.79 1.48
C ILE A 137 -8.55 11.52 1.61
N LYS A 138 -7.54 10.85 2.16
CA LYS A 138 -6.21 11.41 2.39
C LYS A 138 -5.15 10.42 1.89
N ASP A 139 -4.17 10.91 1.12
CA ASP A 139 -2.89 10.19 1.00
C ASP A 139 -2.15 10.40 2.32
N ALA A 140 -2.10 9.33 3.11
CA ALA A 140 -1.51 9.31 4.44
C ALA A 140 -0.08 8.74 4.42
N SER A 141 0.48 8.47 3.24
CA SER A 141 1.73 7.72 3.16
C SER A 141 2.89 8.40 3.88
N ASP A 142 3.01 9.73 3.75
CA ASP A 142 4.04 10.52 4.46
C ASP A 142 3.84 10.59 5.99
N ASP A 143 2.67 10.18 6.51
CA ASP A 143 2.46 10.04 7.96
C ASP A 143 3.01 8.70 8.49
N PHE A 144 3.27 7.75 7.59
CA PHE A 144 3.87 6.45 7.91
C PHE A 144 5.35 6.47 7.52
N ALA A 145 6.01 5.32 7.66
CA ALA A 145 7.37 5.20 7.15
C ALA A 145 7.28 5.09 5.62
N GLN A 146 7.21 6.22 4.90
CA GLN A 146 7.37 6.33 3.45
C GLN A 146 8.58 7.19 3.11
#